data_AF-A0A1A8S0X2-F1
#
_entry.id   AF-A0A1A8S0X2-F1
#
_cell.length_a   1.000
_cell.length_b   1.000
_cell.length_c   1.000
_cell.angle_alpha   90.00
_cell.angle_beta   90.00
_cell.angle_gamma   90.00
#
_symmetry.space_group_name_H-M   'P 1'
#
loop_
_entity.id
_entity.type
_entity.pdbx_description
1 polymer ?
#
loop_
_entity_poly.entity_id
_entity_poly.type
_entity_poly.pdbx_seq_one_letter_code
_entity_poly.pdbx_strand_id
1 'polypeptide(L)'
;MSKKRGRKRSSGELSDTLTPDPSCIVGVRIQHNWRERGNQSKWKGTVLDRLSVNPSLFMVKYDGFDCVYGIELFKDERVSNLQVLSEKILNNKIQIPPGAEELVGKAVEHLFEKEDGEKNEWRGMVLSRAPIMTNWYYITYEKDPVLYMYQLWDD
;
A
#
# COMPACT_ATOMS: atom_id res chain seq x y z
N MET A 1 6.96 43.34 49.85
CA MET A 1 7.42 42.06 49.28
C MET A 1 6.19 41.24 48.91
N SER A 2 5.90 41.07 47.61
CA SER A 2 4.77 40.23 47.14
C SER A 2 5.28 39.24 46.08
N LYS A 3 5.10 37.94 46.38
CA LYS A 3 5.58 36.79 45.61
C LYS A 3 4.95 36.72 44.21
N LYS A 4 5.77 36.81 43.15
CA LYS A 4 5.39 36.39 41.78
C LYS A 4 5.27 34.87 41.74
N ARG A 5 4.05 34.35 41.52
CA ARG A 5 3.82 32.93 41.18
C ARG A 5 4.24 32.71 39.73
N GLY A 6 5.30 31.93 39.52
CA GLY A 6 5.71 31.46 38.20
C GLY A 6 4.68 30.49 37.64
N ARG A 7 4.04 30.87 36.53
CA ARG A 7 3.27 29.95 35.68
C ARG A 7 4.28 29.11 34.89
N LYS A 8 4.51 27.86 35.32
CA LYS A 8 5.14 26.82 34.49
C LYS A 8 4.25 26.63 33.26
N ARG A 9 4.70 27.11 32.11
CA ARG A 9 4.21 26.65 30.80
C ARG A 9 4.80 25.26 30.60
N SER A 10 3.98 24.22 30.71
CA SER A 10 4.35 22.88 30.22
C SER A 10 4.33 22.92 28.69
N SER A 11 5.46 23.35 28.13
CA SER A 11 5.78 23.18 26.72
C SER A 11 6.42 21.82 26.55
N GLY A 12 5.94 21.04 25.59
CA GLY A 12 6.72 19.94 25.01
C GLY A 12 6.21 18.54 25.33
N GLU A 13 5.13 18.13 24.68
CA GLU A 13 5.13 16.81 24.02
C GLU A 13 4.78 17.07 22.56
N LEU A 14 5.75 17.61 21.84
CA LEU A 14 5.81 17.42 20.40
C LEU A 14 6.17 15.94 20.26
N SER A 15 5.22 15.11 19.83
CA SER A 15 5.58 13.79 19.33
C SER A 15 6.49 14.04 18.15
N ASP A 16 7.79 13.89 18.34
CA ASP A 16 8.75 13.90 17.23
C ASP A 16 8.29 12.80 16.27
N THR A 17 7.65 13.21 15.17
CA THR A 17 7.28 12.32 14.08
C THR A 17 8.57 11.94 13.37
N LEU A 18 9.29 10.99 13.96
CA LEU A 18 10.50 10.43 13.40
C LEU A 18 10.12 9.80 12.06
N THR A 19 10.74 10.32 10.99
CA THR A 19 10.64 9.72 9.67
C THR A 19 11.18 8.30 9.77
N PRO A 20 10.45 7.28 9.27
CA PRO A 20 10.86 5.89 9.44
C PRO A 20 12.14 5.57 8.66
N ASP A 21 12.89 4.57 9.11
CA ASP A 21 14.09 4.10 8.41
C ASP A 21 13.71 3.38 7.10
N PRO A 22 14.21 3.84 5.92
CA PRO A 22 13.95 3.19 4.63
C PRO A 22 14.29 1.69 4.57
N SER A 23 15.20 1.21 5.42
CA SER A 23 15.59 -0.20 5.48
C SER A 23 14.60 -1.09 6.24
N CYS A 24 13.66 -0.50 6.99
CA CYS A 24 12.74 -1.21 7.87
C CYS A 24 11.26 -1.07 7.49
N ILE A 25 10.93 -0.43 6.36
CA ILE A 25 9.52 -0.21 5.98
C ILE A 25 8.92 -1.29 5.08
N VAL A 26 9.71 -2.19 4.49
CA VAL A 26 9.13 -3.29 3.69
C VAL A 26 8.33 -4.22 4.60
N GLY A 27 7.12 -4.58 4.18
CA GLY A 27 6.22 -5.42 4.98
C GLY A 27 5.51 -4.71 6.12
N VAL A 28 5.55 -3.37 6.18
CA VAL A 28 4.82 -2.59 7.19
C VAL A 28 3.67 -1.79 6.59
N ARG A 29 2.73 -1.44 7.46
CA ARG A 29 1.66 -0.48 7.18
C ARG A 29 2.20 0.93 7.32
N ILE A 30 1.87 1.79 6.37
CA ILE A 30 2.29 3.19 6.38
C ILE A 30 1.09 4.12 6.22
N GLN A 31 1.26 5.35 6.69
CA GLN A 31 0.42 6.48 6.30
C GLN A 31 1.30 7.65 5.88
N HIS A 32 0.84 8.42 4.91
CA HIS A 32 1.46 9.70 4.55
C HIS A 32 0.42 10.62 3.93
N ASN A 33 0.78 11.89 3.81
CA ASN A 33 0.06 12.85 3.00
C ASN A 33 0.55 12.79 1.55
N TRP A 34 -0.34 13.05 0.61
CA TRP A 34 -0.03 13.27 -0.81
C TRP A 34 -0.50 14.67 -1.20
N ARG A 35 0.40 15.47 -1.79
CA ARG A 35 0.08 16.82 -2.26
C ARG A 35 0.05 16.85 -3.77
N GLU A 36 -1.08 17.28 -4.33
CA GLU A 36 -1.22 17.44 -5.78
C GLU A 36 -2.09 18.66 -6.09
N ARG A 37 -1.59 19.56 -6.94
CA ARG A 37 -2.29 20.77 -7.40
C ARG A 37 -2.90 21.62 -6.27
N GLY A 38 -2.20 21.69 -5.13
CA GLY A 38 -2.64 22.45 -3.94
C GLY A 38 -3.55 21.68 -3.00
N ASN A 39 -4.12 20.54 -3.42
CA ASN A 39 -4.89 19.66 -2.56
C ASN A 39 -3.97 18.72 -1.78
N GLN A 40 -4.37 18.37 -0.56
CA GLN A 40 -3.68 17.41 0.28
C GLN A 40 -4.65 16.29 0.67
N SER A 41 -4.30 15.06 0.34
CA SER A 41 -5.02 13.85 0.74
C SER A 41 -4.16 12.99 1.65
N LYS A 42 -4.79 12.11 2.43
CA LYS A 42 -4.09 11.19 3.33
C LYS A 42 -4.26 9.77 2.82
N TRP A 43 -3.15 9.07 2.68
CA TRP A 43 -3.08 7.72 2.12
C TRP A 43 -2.58 6.75 3.17
N LYS A 44 -3.16 5.55 3.17
CA LYS A 44 -2.73 4.42 3.98
C LYS A 44 -2.50 3.23 3.07
N GLY A 45 -1.43 2.49 3.33
CA GLY A 45 -1.05 1.38 2.46
C GLY A 45 -0.04 0.45 3.10
N THR A 46 0.27 -0.61 2.38
CA THR A 46 1.26 -1.63 2.74
C THR A 46 2.42 -1.54 1.78
N VAL A 47 3.64 -1.41 2.30
CA VAL A 47 4.86 -1.46 1.49
C VAL A 47 5.16 -2.93 1.17
N LEU A 48 5.14 -3.27 -0.11
CA LEU A 48 5.26 -4.64 -0.60
C LEU A 48 6.71 -5.02 -0.85
N ASP A 49 7.47 -4.11 -1.45
CA ASP A 49 8.85 -4.36 -1.86
C ASP A 49 9.62 -3.05 -2.03
N ARG A 50 10.95 -3.16 -2.07
CA ARG A 50 11.89 -2.10 -2.41
C ARG A 50 12.75 -2.59 -3.57
N LEU A 51 12.71 -1.89 -4.70
CA LEU A 51 13.37 -2.38 -5.90
C LEU A 51 14.89 -2.41 -5.76
N SER A 52 15.52 -3.53 -6.11
CA SER A 52 16.97 -3.71 -6.07
C SER A 52 17.70 -2.78 -7.05
N VAL A 53 17.10 -2.53 -8.22
CA VAL A 53 17.68 -1.69 -9.28
C VAL A 53 17.54 -0.18 -9.01
N ASN A 54 16.52 0.23 -8.23
CA ASN A 54 16.39 1.59 -7.71
C ASN A 54 15.92 1.51 -6.24
N PRO A 55 16.86 1.52 -5.28
CA PRO A 55 16.53 1.45 -3.86
C PRO A 55 15.75 2.66 -3.32
N SER A 56 15.48 3.70 -4.13
CA SER A 56 14.59 4.80 -3.73
C SER A 56 13.13 4.46 -3.97
N LEU A 57 12.84 3.50 -4.86
CA LEU A 57 11.50 3.18 -5.33
C LEU A 57 10.91 2.02 -4.53
N PHE A 58 9.75 2.25 -3.93
CA PHE A 58 9.00 1.28 -3.15
C PHE A 58 7.72 0.90 -3.88
N MET A 59 7.35 -0.38 -3.85
CA MET A 59 6.06 -0.86 -4.28
C MET A 59 5.08 -0.78 -3.11
N VAL A 60 3.92 -0.15 -3.31
CA VAL A 60 2.93 0.09 -2.26
C VAL A 60 1.54 -0.31 -2.76
N LYS A 61 0.83 -1.11 -1.96
CA LYS A 61 -0.62 -1.36 -2.12
C LYS A 61 -1.38 -0.41 -1.20
N TYR A 62 -2.12 0.54 -1.77
CA TYR A 62 -2.97 1.43 -0.99
C TYR A 62 -4.33 0.82 -0.67
N ASP A 63 -4.92 1.26 0.45
CA ASP A 63 -6.24 0.84 0.88
C ASP A 63 -7.31 1.36 -0.09
N GLY A 64 -8.20 0.46 -0.56
CA GLY A 64 -9.29 0.82 -1.47
C GLY A 64 -8.88 1.02 -2.94
N PHE A 65 -7.62 0.74 -3.30
CA PHE A 65 -7.13 0.81 -4.68
C PHE A 65 -6.51 -0.51 -5.10
N ASP A 66 -6.90 -1.05 -6.24
CA ASP A 66 -6.44 -2.37 -6.68
C ASP A 66 -5.05 -2.35 -7.35
N CYS A 67 -4.66 -1.19 -7.88
CA CYS A 67 -3.33 -1.00 -8.48
C CYS A 67 -2.22 -1.03 -7.42
N VAL A 68 -1.04 -1.47 -7.85
CA VAL A 68 0.21 -1.36 -7.11
C VAL A 68 0.96 -0.13 -7.60
N TYR A 69 1.41 0.71 -6.66
CA TYR A 69 2.07 1.97 -6.98
C TYR A 69 3.58 1.87 -6.71
N GLY A 70 4.38 2.35 -7.65
CA GLY A 70 5.82 2.59 -7.44
C GLY A 70 6.03 4.04 -6.99
N ILE A 71 6.51 4.26 -5.76
CA ILE A 71 6.68 5.62 -5.20
C ILE A 71 8.03 5.74 -4.50
N GLU A 72 8.72 6.86 -4.74
CA GLU A 72 9.93 7.22 -4.00
C GLU A 72 9.58 7.89 -2.67
N LEU A 73 9.10 7.10 -1.70
CA LEU A 73 8.50 7.57 -0.43
C LEU A 73 9.33 8.61 0.36
N PHE A 74 10.65 8.63 0.18
CA PHE A 74 11.58 9.51 0.88
C PHE A 74 12.14 10.65 0.04
N LYS A 75 11.83 10.69 -1.27
CA LYS A 75 12.37 11.68 -2.22
C LYS A 75 11.28 12.48 -2.92
N ASP A 76 10.10 11.89 -3.10
CA ASP A 76 8.99 12.55 -3.78
C ASP A 76 8.43 13.69 -2.92
N GLU A 77 8.54 14.93 -3.39
CA GLU A 77 8.09 16.13 -2.67
C GLU A 77 6.58 16.17 -2.41
N ARG A 78 5.80 15.37 -3.15
CA ARG A 78 4.36 15.22 -2.92
C ARG A 78 4.08 14.41 -1.66
N VAL A 79 5.01 13.56 -1.24
CA VAL A 79 4.91 12.75 -0.02
C VAL A 79 5.37 13.56 1.17
N SER A 80 4.53 13.63 2.21
CA SER A 80 4.91 14.28 3.47
C SER A 80 4.28 13.57 4.66
N ASN A 81 4.84 13.78 5.85
CA ASN A 81 4.36 13.16 7.10
C ASN A 81 4.24 11.62 6.98
N LEU A 82 5.25 10.97 6.40
CA LEU A 82 5.34 9.52 6.33
C LEU A 82 5.52 8.94 7.73
N GLN A 83 4.65 8.01 8.10
CA GLN A 83 4.64 7.34 9.39
C GLN A 83 4.37 5.85 9.21
N VAL A 84 5.00 5.02 10.04
CA VAL A 84 4.66 3.60 10.15
C VAL A 84 3.49 3.44 11.10
N LEU A 85 2.49 2.67 10.70
CA LEU A 85 1.33 2.34 11.52
C LEU A 85 1.64 1.08 12.35
N SER A 86 1.15 1.04 13.59
CA SER A 86 1.24 -0.15 14.45
C SER A 86 0.25 -1.26 14.05
N GLU A 87 -0.67 -0.95 13.14
CA GLU A 87 -1.59 -1.90 12.53
C GLU A 87 -0.79 -3.03 11.86
N LYS A 88 -1.05 -4.28 12.25
CA LYS A 88 -0.49 -5.44 11.56
C LYS A 88 -1.20 -5.63 10.24
N ILE A 89 -0.46 -6.08 9.22
CA ILE A 89 -1.06 -6.55 7.98
C ILE A 89 -1.95 -7.74 8.34
N LEU A 90 -3.24 -7.61 8.07
CA LEU A 90 -4.19 -8.69 8.25
C LEU A 90 -3.96 -9.74 7.16
N ASN A 91 -2.93 -10.56 7.33
CA ASN A 91 -2.92 -11.88 6.75
C ASN A 91 -3.89 -12.70 7.59
N ASN A 92 -5.19 -12.49 7.37
CA ASN A 92 -6.21 -13.41 7.86
C ASN A 92 -5.71 -14.81 7.48
N LYS A 93 -5.86 -15.78 8.40
CA LYS A 93 -5.51 -17.19 8.20
C LYS A 93 -6.41 -17.83 7.13
N ILE A 94 -6.60 -17.17 5.99
CA ILE A 94 -7.13 -17.73 4.77
C ILE A 94 -6.11 -18.80 4.42
N GLN A 95 -6.55 -20.05 4.49
CA GLN A 95 -5.73 -21.16 4.06
C GLN A 95 -5.45 -20.92 2.58
N ILE A 96 -4.18 -20.80 2.23
CA ILE A 96 -3.76 -20.76 0.83
C ILE A 96 -4.34 -22.03 0.19
N PRO A 97 -5.24 -21.91 -0.80
CA PRO A 97 -5.89 -23.08 -1.36
C PRO A 97 -4.85 -24.05 -1.95
N PRO A 98 -5.06 -25.38 -1.82
CA PRO A 98 -4.32 -26.34 -2.65
C PRO A 98 -4.50 -25.95 -4.13
N GLY A 99 -3.40 -25.69 -4.83
CA GLY A 99 -3.44 -25.19 -6.21
C GLY A 99 -3.23 -23.68 -6.39
N ALA A 100 -2.97 -22.93 -5.30
CA ALA A 100 -2.59 -21.51 -5.34
C ALA A 100 -1.54 -21.17 -6.42
N GLU A 101 -0.51 -22.01 -6.55
CA GLU A 101 0.57 -21.83 -7.51
C GLU A 101 0.17 -22.12 -8.96
N GLU A 102 -0.93 -22.86 -9.19
CA GLU A 102 -1.34 -23.27 -10.55
C GLU A 102 -1.87 -22.11 -11.39
N LEU A 103 -2.35 -21.05 -10.73
CA LEU A 103 -2.78 -19.82 -11.39
C LEU A 103 -1.60 -19.02 -11.94
N VAL A 104 -0.41 -19.14 -11.35
CA VAL A 104 0.75 -18.32 -11.73
C VAL A 104 1.17 -18.60 -13.17
N GLY A 105 1.33 -17.55 -13.97
CA GLY A 105 1.67 -17.61 -15.39
C GLY A 105 0.48 -17.96 -16.30
N LYS A 106 -0.73 -18.15 -15.77
CA LYS A 106 -1.93 -18.41 -16.58
C LYS A 106 -2.54 -17.13 -17.11
N ALA A 107 -3.01 -17.21 -18.36
CA ALA A 107 -3.99 -16.25 -18.85
C ALA A 107 -5.34 -16.52 -18.19
N VAL A 108 -6.03 -15.46 -17.80
CA VAL A 108 -7.32 -15.51 -17.10
C VAL A 108 -8.29 -14.52 -17.71
N GLU A 109 -9.58 -14.80 -17.55
CA GLU A 109 -10.68 -13.87 -17.81
C GLU A 109 -11.26 -13.46 -16.46
N HIS A 110 -11.03 -12.20 -16.07
CA HIS A 110 -11.50 -11.66 -14.80
C HIS A 110 -12.80 -10.88 -15.03
N LEU A 111 -13.86 -11.28 -14.33
CA LEU A 111 -15.19 -10.71 -14.47
C LEU A 111 -15.39 -9.55 -13.48
N PHE A 112 -15.58 -8.34 -14.00
CA PHE A 112 -15.88 -7.16 -13.19
C PHE A 112 -17.35 -6.79 -13.30
N GLU A 113 -18.02 -6.59 -12.17
CA GLU A 113 -19.39 -6.08 -12.13
C GLU A 113 -19.39 -4.55 -11.96
N LYS A 114 -20.06 -3.85 -12.87
CA LYS A 114 -20.28 -2.40 -12.79
C LYS A 114 -21.41 -2.08 -11.81
N GLU A 115 -21.53 -0.81 -11.44
CA GLU A 115 -22.58 -0.32 -10.52
C GLU A 115 -24.01 -0.58 -11.01
N ASP A 116 -24.22 -0.69 -12.32
CA ASP A 116 -25.49 -1.02 -12.96
C ASP A 116 -25.77 -2.53 -13.07
N GLY A 117 -24.85 -3.37 -12.56
CA GLY A 117 -24.92 -4.83 -12.63
C GLY A 117 -24.39 -5.42 -13.94
N GLU A 118 -23.93 -4.59 -14.89
CA GLU A 118 -23.32 -5.09 -16.13
C GLU A 118 -21.96 -5.73 -15.84
N LYS A 119 -21.77 -6.96 -16.30
CA LYS A 119 -20.52 -7.69 -16.14
C LYS A 119 -19.62 -7.51 -17.36
N ASN A 120 -18.34 -7.24 -17.11
CA ASN A 120 -17.34 -7.01 -18.12
C ASN A 120 -16.16 -7.96 -17.90
N GLU A 121 -15.80 -8.70 -18.94
CA GLU A 121 -14.67 -9.62 -18.89
C GLU A 121 -13.38 -8.92 -19.31
N TRP A 122 -12.36 -9.08 -18.47
CA TRP A 122 -11.03 -8.54 -18.67
C TRP A 122 -10.03 -9.66 -18.80
N ARG A 123 -9.47 -9.80 -19.99
CA ARG A 123 -8.41 -10.76 -20.26
C ARG A 123 -7.09 -10.26 -19.67
N GLY A 124 -6.44 -11.09 -18.89
CA GLY A 124 -5.20 -10.77 -18.21
C GLY A 124 -4.31 -11.97 -17.97
N MET A 125 -3.22 -11.76 -17.23
CA MET A 125 -2.28 -12.80 -16.85
C MET A 125 -1.89 -12.65 -15.39
N VAL A 126 -1.96 -13.75 -14.65
CA VAL A 126 -1.49 -13.84 -13.27
C VAL A 126 0.04 -13.94 -13.31
N LEU A 127 0.73 -12.98 -12.69
CA LEU A 127 2.17 -12.83 -12.81
C LEU A 127 2.91 -13.62 -11.72
N SER A 128 2.46 -13.47 -10.48
CA SER A 128 3.03 -14.17 -9.33
C SER A 128 2.16 -13.95 -8.10
N ARG A 129 2.47 -14.66 -7.01
CA ARG A 129 1.89 -14.38 -5.70
C ARG A 129 2.54 -13.15 -5.07
N ALA A 130 1.75 -12.36 -4.35
CA ALA A 130 2.28 -11.24 -3.60
C ALA A 130 3.07 -11.74 -2.37
N PRO A 131 4.32 -11.30 -2.18
CA PRO A 131 5.22 -11.87 -1.17
C PRO A 131 4.80 -11.54 0.27
N ILE A 132 4.21 -10.36 0.49
CA ILE A 132 3.80 -9.89 1.82
C ILE A 132 2.34 -10.25 2.11
N MET A 133 1.44 -9.94 1.17
CA MET A 133 0.01 -10.23 1.26
C MET A 133 -0.26 -11.59 0.59
N THR A 134 0.10 -12.68 1.25
CA THR A 134 0.26 -14.01 0.65
C THR A 134 -0.98 -14.63 0.00
N ASN A 135 -2.16 -14.05 0.24
CA ASN A 135 -3.44 -14.49 -0.32
C ASN A 135 -3.86 -13.65 -1.55
N TRP A 136 -2.98 -12.75 -2.00
CA TRP A 136 -3.18 -11.88 -3.14
C TRP A 136 -2.21 -12.26 -4.26
N TYR A 137 -2.61 -11.98 -5.49
CA TYR A 137 -1.85 -12.23 -6.71
C TYR A 137 -1.54 -10.92 -7.41
N TYR A 138 -0.34 -10.82 -7.95
CA TYR A 138 -0.05 -9.82 -8.97
C TYR A 138 -0.66 -10.25 -10.29
N ILE A 139 -1.40 -9.35 -10.93
CA ILE A 139 -2.08 -9.57 -12.21
C ILE A 139 -1.99 -8.31 -13.07
N THR A 140 -1.99 -8.48 -14.38
CA THR A 140 -2.06 -7.39 -15.35
C THR A 140 -3.05 -7.75 -16.46
N TYR A 141 -3.56 -6.76 -17.19
CA TYR A 141 -4.58 -6.95 -18.21
C TYR A 141 -4.11 -6.49 -19.58
N GLU A 142 -4.61 -7.13 -20.65
CA GLU A 142 -4.21 -6.81 -22.02
C GLU A 142 -4.59 -5.37 -22.41
N LYS A 143 -5.75 -4.90 -21.94
CA LYS A 143 -6.27 -3.56 -22.25
C LYS A 143 -5.76 -2.46 -21.30
N ASP A 144 -5.18 -2.85 -20.17
CA ASP A 144 -4.60 -1.94 -19.18
C ASP A 144 -3.39 -2.60 -18.51
N PRO A 145 -2.19 -2.46 -19.10
CA PRO A 145 -0.98 -3.20 -18.71
C PRO A 145 -0.30 -2.60 -17.46
N VAL A 146 -1.09 -2.29 -16.44
CA VAL A 146 -0.63 -1.86 -15.11
C VAL A 146 -0.56 -3.07 -14.18
N LEU A 147 0.21 -2.96 -13.10
CA LEU A 147 0.29 -3.98 -12.06
C LEU A 147 -0.86 -3.81 -11.06
N TYR A 148 -1.72 -4.82 -10.99
CA TYR A 148 -2.82 -4.93 -10.03
C TYR A 148 -2.53 -6.01 -8.99
N MET A 149 -3.27 -5.95 -7.88
CA MET A 149 -3.34 -7.01 -6.89
C MET A 149 -4.79 -7.36 -6.57
N TYR A 150 -5.14 -8.66 -6.64
CA TYR A 150 -6.46 -9.19 -6.28
C TYR A 150 -6.37 -10.51 -5.51
N GLN A 151 -7.44 -10.87 -4.79
CA GLN A 151 -7.63 -12.17 -4.17
C GLN A 151 -8.39 -13.10 -5.14
N LEU A 152 -7.72 -13.55 -6.20
CA LEU A 152 -8.34 -14.27 -7.32
C LEU A 152 -9.02 -15.62 -6.99
N TRP A 153 -9.04 -16.06 -5.72
CA TRP A 153 -9.78 -17.25 -5.29
C TRP A 153 -11.18 -16.94 -4.77
N ASP A 154 -11.42 -15.68 -4.43
CA ASP A 154 -12.71 -15.21 -3.92
C ASP A 154 -13.62 -14.68 -5.05
N ASP A 155 -13.06 -14.53 -6.27
CA ASP A 155 -13.71 -13.96 -7.48
C ASP A 155 -14.36 -15.03 -8.40
#